data_AF-A0A3C1YC95-F1
#
_entry.id   AF-A0A3C1YC95-F1
#
_cell.length_a   1.000
_cell.length_b   1.000
_cell.length_c   1.000
_cell.angle_alpha   90.00
_cell.angle_beta   90.00
_cell.angle_gamma   90.00
#
_symmetry.space_group_name_H-M   'P 1'
#
loop_
_entity.id
_entity.type
_entity.pdbx_description
1 polymer ?
#
loop_
_entity_poly.entity_id
_entity_poly.type
_entity_poly.pdbx_seq_one_letter_code
_entity_poly.pdbx_strand_id
1 'polypeptide(L)' 'MYSFENRKKMTQQDLSIKTDIDVRQIQRLERGHTSPSLKTLFKLLKGFNKTFEEFFREIEL' A
#
# COMPACT_ATOMS: atom_id res chain seq x y z
N MET A 1 11.20 -3.86 -0.62
CA MET A 1 9.75 -4.01 -0.37
C MET A 1 9.24 -2.66 0.08
N TYR A 2 8.38 -2.03 -0.72
CA TYR A 2 8.10 -0.58 -0.75
C TYR A 2 8.26 0.14 0.61
N SER A 3 9.27 0.99 0.73
CA SER A 3 9.35 1.93 1.85
C SER A 3 8.35 3.05 1.56
N PHE A 4 7.14 2.94 2.12
CA PHE A 4 6.05 3.88 1.92
C PHE A 4 6.29 5.28 2.54
N GLU A 5 7.50 5.54 3.03
CA GLU A 5 7.87 6.76 3.77
C GLU A 5 8.59 7.82 2.92
N ASN A 6 9.07 7.50 1.71
CA ASN A 6 10.13 8.34 1.12
C ASN A 6 9.66 9.56 0.31
N ARG A 7 8.36 9.87 0.17
CA ARG A 7 7.95 11.08 -0.59
C ARG A 7 6.81 11.92 -0.02
N LYS A 8 6.08 11.52 1.03
CA LYS A 8 5.08 12.37 1.70
C LYS A 8 4.95 12.00 3.18
N LYS A 9 4.68 12.99 4.03
CA LYS A 9 4.43 12.92 5.49
C LYS A 9 3.19 12.09 5.86
N MET A 10 3.10 10.83 5.42
CA MET A 10 1.95 9.95 5.67
C MET A 10 2.40 8.83 6.61
N THR A 11 1.81 8.77 7.79
CA THR A 11 2.04 7.70 8.77
C THR A 11 1.31 6.42 8.38
N GLN A 12 1.63 5.29 9.02
CA GLN A 12 0.88 4.03 8.86
C GLN A 12 -0.61 4.20 9.26
N GLN A 13 -0.89 5.04 10.25
CA GLN A 13 -2.24 5.40 10.67
C GLN A 13 -2.96 6.21 9.58
N ASP A 14 -2.28 7.17 8.95
CA ASP A 14 -2.87 7.92 7.84
C ASP A 14 -3.20 7.00 6.67
N LEU A 15 -2.31 6.06 6.34
CA LEU A 15 -2.55 5.05 5.31
C LEU A 15 -3.72 4.13 5.66
N SER A 16 -3.82 3.72 6.94
CA SER A 16 -4.93 2.91 7.44
C SER A 16 -6.27 3.60 7.21
N ILE A 17 -6.37 4.87 7.59
CA ILE A 17 -7.57 5.69 7.40
C ILE A 17 -7.88 5.83 5.90
N LYS A 18 -6.86 6.13 5.09
CA LYS A 18 -7.03 6.39 3.66
C LYS A 18 -7.48 5.17 2.85
N THR A 19 -7.07 3.97 3.28
CA THR A 19 -7.29 2.72 2.54
C THR A 19 -8.38 1.84 3.16
N ASP A 20 -8.87 2.19 4.35
CA ASP A 20 -9.74 1.33 5.15
C ASP A 20 -9.09 -0.06 5.37
N ILE A 21 -7.80 -0.05 5.75
CA ILE A 21 -7.03 -1.25 6.09
C ILE A 21 -6.57 -1.11 7.53
N ASP A 22 -6.65 -2.18 8.31
CA ASP A 22 -6.15 -2.18 9.69
C ASP A 22 -4.65 -1.85 9.74
N VAL A 23 -4.25 -0.98 10.65
CA VAL A 23 -2.85 -0.52 10.77
C VAL A 23 -1.87 -1.67 11.01
N ARG A 24 -2.27 -2.75 11.69
CA ARG A 24 -1.42 -3.94 11.89
C ARG A 24 -1.26 -4.73 10.60
N GLN A 25 -2.30 -4.75 9.76
CA GLN A 25 -2.18 -5.34 8.42
C GLN A 25 -1.19 -4.54 7.57
N ILE A 26 -1.23 -3.21 7.61
CA ILE A 26 -0.23 -2.36 6.94
C ILE A 26 1.18 -2.69 7.44
N GLN A 27 1.40 -2.73 8.75
CA GLN A 27 2.72 -3.07 9.33
C GLN A 27 3.24 -4.43 8.86
N ARG A 28 2.37 -5.44 8.75
CA ARG A 28 2.75 -6.78 8.26
C ARG A 28 3.09 -6.78 6.77
N LEU A 29 2.37 -6.00 5.96
CA LEU A 29 2.63 -5.84 4.53
C LEU A 29 3.99 -5.15 4.30
N GLU A 30 4.28 -4.08 5.03
CA GLU A 30 5.54 -3.33 4.89
C GLU A 30 6.77 -4.14 5.30
N ARG A 31 6.65 -4.96 6.35
CA ARG A 31 7.71 -5.88 6.80
C ARG A 31 7.85 -7.13 5.93
N GLY A 32 6.98 -7.31 4.93
CA GLY A 32 6.99 -8.48 4.06
C GLY A 32 6.54 -9.79 4.70
N HIS A 33 5.89 -9.73 5.86
CA HIS A 33 5.34 -10.92 6.53
C HIS A 33 4.12 -11.48 5.81
N THR A 34 3.47 -10.70 4.94
CA THR A 34 2.33 -11.14 4.13
C THR A 34 2.33 -10.50 2.76
N SER A 35 1.89 -11.28 1.77
CA SER A 35 1.46 -10.73 0.49
C SER A 35 0.02 -10.20 0.59
N PRO A 36 -0.30 -9.04 -0.02
CA PRO A 36 -1.67 -8.55 -0.06
C PRO A 36 -2.57 -9.45 -0.91
N SER A 37 -3.82 -9.64 -0.48
CA SER A 37 -4.85 -10.18 -1.38
C SER A 37 -5.15 -9.19 -2.51
N LEU A 38 -5.80 -9.62 -3.61
CA LEU A 38 -6.27 -8.70 -4.66
C LEU A 38 -7.18 -7.59 -4.09
N LYS A 39 -8.05 -7.92 -3.13
CA LYS A 39 -8.91 -6.94 -2.45
C LYS A 39 -8.08 -5.91 -1.67
N THR A 40 -7.04 -6.36 -0.98
CA THR A 40 -6.11 -5.49 -0.23
C THR A 40 -5.33 -4.60 -1.17
N LEU A 41 -4.81 -5.15 -2.27
CA LEU A 41 -4.10 -4.40 -3.30
C LEU A 41 -5.01 -3.33 -3.91
N PHE A 42 -6.27 -3.65 -4.23
CA PHE A 42 -7.24 -2.67 -4.72
C PHE A 42 -7.49 -1.52 -3.74
N LYS A 43 -7.64 -1.82 -2.44
CA LYS A 43 -7.77 -0.79 -1.39
C LYS A 43 -6.55 0.13 -1.32
N LEU A 44 -5.35 -0.45 -1.38
CA LEU A 44 -4.09 0.30 -1.40
C LEU A 44 -4.03 1.23 -2.61
N LEU A 45 -4.26 0.71 -3.82
CA LEU A 45 -4.24 1.48 -5.07
C LEU A 45 -5.24 2.64 -5.05
N LYS A 46 -6.46 2.41 -4.56
CA LYS A 46 -7.45 3.47 -4.35
C LYS A 46 -6.93 4.54 -3.38
N GLY A 47 -6.33 4.15 -2.26
CA GLY A 47 -5.72 5.09 -1.32
C GLY A 47 -4.55 5.87 -1.92
N PHE A 48 -3.81 5.29 -2.85
CA PHE A 48 -2.72 5.98 -3.55
C PHE A 48 -3.20 6.78 -4.77
N ASN A 49 -4.48 6.72 -5.12
CA ASN A 49 -5.02 7.26 -6.36
C ASN A 49 -4.23 6.75 -7.58
N LYS A 50 -4.00 5.42 -7.60
CA LYS A 50 -3.34 4.70 -8.69
C LYS A 50 -4.26 3.62 -9.25
N THR A 51 -4.03 3.29 -10.51
CA THR A 51 -4.60 2.16 -11.24
C THR A 51 -3.69 0.93 -11.12
N PHE A 52 -4.20 -0.25 -11.50
CA PHE A 52 -3.36 -1.46 -11.56
C PHE A 52 -2.30 -1.33 -12.64
N GLU A 53 -2.64 -0.71 -13.77
CA GLU A 53 -1.77 -0.49 -14.92
C GLU A 53 -0.58 0.41 -14.55
N GLU A 54 -0.80 1.46 -13.76
CA GLU A 54 0.30 2.29 -13.21
C GLU A 54 1.18 1.50 -12.23
N PHE A 55 0.57 0.67 -11.39
CA PHE A 55 1.30 -0.13 -10.41
C PHE A 55 2.19 -1.20 -11.05
N PHE A 56 1.68 -1.95 -12.02
CA PHE A 56 2.45 -3.01 -12.67
C PHE A 56 3.54 -2.47 -13.61
N ARG A 57 3.32 -1.32 -14.26
CA ARG A 57 4.37 -0.64 -15.04
C ARG A 57 5.59 -0.26 -14.20
N GLU A 58 5.42 -0.01 -12.91
CA GLU A 58 6.53 0.30 -11.98
C GLU A 58 7.27 -0.95 -11.49
N ILE A 59 6.71 -2.15 -11.66
CA ILE A 59 7.30 -3.43 -11.21
C ILE A 59 8.14 -4.07 -12.31
N GLU A 60 7.83 -3.81 -13.58
CA GLU A 60 8.55 -4.34 -14.75
C GLU A 60 9.81 -3.55 -15.12
N LEU A 61 10.24 -2.61 -14.26
CA LEU A 61 11.48 -1.83 -14.37
C LEU A 61 12.50 -2.26 -13.29
#